data_AF-A6YFJ7-F1
#
_entry.id   AF-A6YFJ7-F1
#
_cell.length_a   1.000
_cell.length_b   1.000
_cell.length_c   1.000
_cell.angle_alpha   90.00
_cell.angle_beta   90.00
_cell.angle_gamma   90.00
#
_symmetry.space_group_name_H-M   'P 1'
#
loop_
_entity.id
_entity.type
_entity.pdbx_description
1 polymer ?
#
loop_
_entity_poly.entity_id
_entity_poly.type
_entity_poly.pdbx_seq_one_letter_code
_entity_poly.pdbx_strand_id
1 'polypeptide(L)'
;MTYEKVTVLEGFRSDIKLLPENCQRMAIQILLDIRDGRVSGLSLDESPKTGDLSDCYKVYFDPDPEFDNRGEWRFRLVYRILDDGAVAGVVVEGVSVGRRHGLDAYLRAVANLGR
;
A
#
# COMPACT_ATOMS: atom_id res chain seq x y z
N MET A 1 -18.54 -7.72 -6.71
CA MET A 1 -17.31 -8.49 -6.44
C MET A 1 -16.82 -8.13 -5.06
N THR A 2 -17.12 -9.00 -4.10
CA THR A 2 -16.63 -8.88 -2.73
C THR A 2 -15.25 -9.53 -2.73
N TYR A 3 -14.20 -8.74 -2.53
CA TYR A 3 -12.86 -9.30 -2.38
C TYR A 3 -12.76 -9.82 -0.95
N GLU A 4 -13.12 -11.08 -0.74
CA GLU A 4 -12.86 -11.74 0.54
C GLU A 4 -11.38 -11.53 0.86
N LYS A 5 -11.10 -10.85 1.98
CA LYS A 5 -9.75 -10.57 2.51
C LYS A 5 -8.96 -9.38 1.94
N VAL A 6 -9.59 -8.42 1.25
CA VAL A 6 -8.99 -7.08 1.06
C VAL A 6 -9.88 -6.00 1.63
N THR A 7 -9.32 -5.18 2.51
CA THR A 7 -9.94 -3.95 3.03
C THR A 7 -9.05 -2.75 2.69
N VAL A 8 -9.60 -1.54 2.84
CA VAL A 8 -8.83 -0.31 2.67
C VAL A 8 -9.33 0.74 3.64
N LEU A 9 -8.42 1.53 4.19
CA LEU A 9 -8.76 2.68 5.04
C LEU A 9 -9.47 3.77 4.22
N GLU A 10 -10.25 4.62 4.88
CA GLU A 10 -10.92 5.74 4.20
C GLU A 10 -9.91 6.69 3.56
N GLY A 11 -8.82 7.01 4.25
CA GLY A 11 -7.74 7.83 3.70
C GLY A 11 -7.10 7.20 2.46
N PHE A 12 -6.94 5.88 2.42
CA PHE A 12 -6.51 5.17 1.21
C PHE A 12 -7.49 5.35 0.04
N ARG A 13 -8.81 5.33 0.31
CA ARG A 13 -9.83 5.58 -0.72
C ARG A 13 -9.78 7.01 -1.26
N SER A 14 -9.36 7.97 -0.44
CA SER A 14 -9.13 9.35 -0.88
C SER A 14 -7.86 9.44 -1.71
N ASP A 15 -6.77 8.82 -1.25
CA ASP A 15 -5.49 8.74 -1.92
C ASP A 15 -5.61 8.19 -3.34
N ILE A 16 -6.30 7.05 -3.50
CA ILE A 16 -6.42 6.38 -4.80
C ILE A 16 -7.17 7.25 -5.82
N LYS A 17 -8.18 8.01 -5.39
CA LYS A 17 -8.96 8.89 -6.28
C LYS A 17 -8.13 10.03 -6.88
N LEU A 18 -7.02 10.39 -6.23
CA LEU A 18 -6.11 11.45 -6.69
C LEU A 18 -5.08 10.96 -7.71
N LEU A 19 -4.99 9.64 -7.94
CA LEU A 19 -4.01 9.07 -8.86
C LEU A 19 -4.55 9.02 -10.30
N PRO A 20 -3.67 9.04 -11.31
CA PRO A 20 -4.04 8.68 -12.68
C PRO A 20 -4.66 7.27 -12.75
N GLU A 21 -5.58 7.06 -13.68
CA GLU A 21 -6.41 5.84 -13.74
C GLU A 21 -5.60 4.54 -13.84
N ASN A 22 -4.50 4.54 -14.61
CA ASN A 22 -3.58 3.41 -14.69
C ASN A 22 -2.88 3.11 -13.36
N CYS A 23 -2.54 4.15 -12.57
CA CYS A 23 -2.00 3.99 -11.22
C CYS A 23 -3.03 3.39 -10.27
N GLN A 24 -4.29 3.82 -10.37
CA GLN A 24 -5.39 3.28 -9.56
C GLN A 24 -5.55 1.77 -9.79
N ARG A 25 -5.66 1.38 -11.08
CA ARG A 25 -5.77 -0.03 -11.47
C ARG A 25 -4.59 -0.85 -10.96
N MET A 26 -3.37 -0.36 -11.16
CA MET A 26 -2.16 -1.06 -10.73
C MET A 26 -2.07 -1.18 -9.21
N ALA A 27 -2.40 -0.13 -8.44
CA ALA A 27 -2.38 -0.20 -6.98
C ALA A 27 -3.38 -1.22 -6.44
N ILE A 28 -4.59 -1.29 -7.02
CA ILE A 28 -5.59 -2.31 -6.66
C ILE A 28 -5.09 -3.71 -7.03
N GLN A 29 -4.52 -3.87 -8.22
CA GLN A 29 -3.97 -5.15 -8.67
C GLN A 29 -2.85 -5.63 -7.74
N ILE A 30 -1.95 -4.75 -7.31
CA ILE A 30 -0.90 -5.09 -6.34
C ILE A 30 -1.48 -5.54 -5.01
N LEU A 31 -2.54 -4.92 -4.48
CA LEU A 31 -3.20 -5.38 -3.25
C LEU A 31 -3.78 -6.80 -3.41
N LEU A 32 -4.34 -7.12 -4.58
CA LEU A 32 -4.84 -8.46 -4.88
C LEU A 32 -3.69 -9.48 -5.02
N ASP A 33 -2.58 -9.09 -5.64
CA ASP A 33 -1.41 -9.94 -5.79
C ASP A 33 -0.69 -10.17 -4.45
N ILE A 34 -0.72 -9.20 -3.53
CA ILE A 34 -0.26 -9.38 -2.15
C ILE A 34 -1.15 -10.38 -1.41
N ARG A 35 -2.48 -10.23 -1.52
CA ARG A 35 -3.44 -11.19 -0.93
C ARG A 35 -3.20 -12.61 -1.44
N ASP A 36 -2.91 -12.75 -2.73
CA ASP A 36 -2.67 -14.04 -3.38
C ASP A 36 -1.25 -14.58 -3.13
N GLY A 37 -0.42 -13.88 -2.36
CA GLY A 37 0.97 -14.28 -2.06
C GLY A 37 1.93 -14.20 -3.25
N ARG A 38 1.55 -13.52 -4.35
CA ARG A 38 2.37 -13.37 -5.56
C ARG A 38 3.38 -12.23 -5.43
N VAL A 39 3.04 -11.22 -4.63
CA VAL A 39 3.87 -10.05 -4.35
C VAL A 39 4.04 -9.91 -2.84
N SER A 40 5.22 -9.47 -2.40
CA SER A 40 5.47 -9.11 -1.00
C SER A 40 6.16 -7.76 -0.94
N GLY A 41 5.75 -6.94 0.03
CA GLY A 41 6.37 -5.65 0.29
C GLY A 41 7.59 -5.75 1.21
N LEU A 42 8.30 -4.63 1.30
CA LEU A 42 9.37 -4.44 2.27
C LEU A 42 8.78 -3.95 3.59
N SER A 43 9.21 -4.51 4.72
CA SER A 43 8.80 -4.03 6.05
C SER A 43 9.13 -2.55 6.21
N LEU A 44 8.24 -1.83 6.86
CA LEU A 44 8.52 -0.52 7.41
C LEU A 44 8.91 -0.70 8.88
N ASP A 45 9.89 0.07 9.32
CA ASP A 45 10.29 0.11 10.71
C ASP A 45 9.72 1.36 11.37
N GLU A 46 9.72 1.38 12.70
CA GLU A 46 9.50 2.61 13.46
C GLU A 46 10.56 3.65 13.09
N SER A 47 10.12 4.90 12.86
CA SER A 47 11.02 5.99 12.54
C SER A 47 10.56 7.29 13.21
N PRO A 48 11.46 8.04 13.88
CA PRO A 48 11.11 9.31 14.52
C PRO A 48 10.49 10.35 13.57
N LYS A 49 10.72 10.21 12.26
CA LYS A 49 10.23 11.15 11.24
C LYS A 49 8.84 10.82 10.71
N THR A 50 8.40 9.58 10.87
CA THR A 50 7.15 9.09 10.27
C THR A 50 6.15 8.61 11.30
N GLY A 51 6.57 8.29 12.53
CA GLY A 51 5.73 7.59 13.50
C GLY A 51 5.87 6.07 13.39
N ASP A 52 5.03 5.34 14.12
CA ASP A 52 5.06 3.88 14.14
C ASP A 52 4.30 3.26 12.96
N LEU A 53 5.08 2.68 12.05
CA LEU A 53 4.64 1.91 10.89
C LEU A 53 5.19 0.48 10.92
N SER A 54 5.59 -0.03 12.09
CA SER A 54 6.22 -1.35 12.24
C SER A 54 5.33 -2.53 11.82
N ASP A 55 4.00 -2.33 11.79
CA ASP A 55 3.02 -3.30 11.27
C ASP A 55 2.75 -3.16 9.76
N CYS A 56 3.43 -2.24 9.09
CA CYS A 56 3.17 -1.89 7.70
C CYS A 56 4.31 -2.32 6.77
N TYR A 57 3.96 -2.41 5.49
CA TYR A 57 4.85 -2.80 4.40
C TYR A 57 4.70 -1.83 3.23
N LYS A 58 5.73 -1.72 2.40
CA LYS A 58 5.71 -0.89 1.19
C LYS A 58 5.97 -1.70 -0.08
N VAL A 59 5.31 -1.29 -1.17
CA VAL A 59 5.64 -1.69 -2.53
C VAL A 59 5.84 -0.44 -3.38
N TYR A 60 6.97 -0.34 -4.06
CA TYR A 60 7.16 0.65 -5.11
C TYR A 60 6.52 0.13 -6.39
N PHE A 61 5.98 1.02 -7.23
CA PHE A 61 5.45 0.63 -8.54
C PHE A 61 5.52 1.79 -9.53
N ASP A 62 5.41 1.44 -10.82
CA ASP A 62 5.25 2.40 -11.90
C ASP A 62 4.28 1.82 -12.95
N PRO A 63 3.19 2.53 -13.30
CA PRO A 63 2.20 2.03 -14.26
C PRO A 63 2.65 2.16 -15.73
N ASP A 64 3.79 2.80 -15.96
CA ASP A 64 4.36 3.01 -17.28
C ASP A 64 5.27 1.82 -17.65
N PRO A 65 4.86 0.98 -18.62
CA PRO A 65 5.61 -0.22 -18.97
C PRO A 65 6.96 0.09 -19.62
N GLU A 66 7.15 1.31 -20.14
CA GLU A 66 8.43 1.76 -20.72
C GLU A 66 9.40 2.26 -19.64
N PHE A 67 8.95 2.45 -18.40
CA PHE A 67 9.78 2.88 -17.29
C PHE A 67 10.47 1.68 -16.62
N ASP A 68 11.68 1.37 -17.05
CA ASP A 68 12.45 0.18 -16.63
C ASP A 68 13.37 0.39 -15.41
N ASN A 69 13.63 1.64 -15.03
CA ASN A 69 14.48 1.97 -13.88
C ASN A 69 13.76 1.72 -12.55
N ARG A 70 13.80 0.46 -12.08
CA ARG A 70 13.16 0.03 -10.83
C ARG A 70 13.60 0.81 -9.60
N GLY A 71 14.82 1.36 -9.59
CA GLY A 71 15.32 2.19 -8.50
C GLY A 71 14.54 3.49 -8.34
N GLU A 72 13.90 3.97 -9.41
CA GLU A 72 13.24 5.27 -9.53
C GLU A 72 11.72 5.19 -9.67
N TRP A 73 11.13 4.02 -9.49
CA TRP A 73 9.68 3.82 -9.56
C TRP A 73 8.91 4.90 -8.79
N ARG A 74 7.97 5.53 -9.50
CA ARG A 74 7.45 6.86 -9.15
C ARG A 74 6.32 6.82 -8.13
N PHE A 75 5.82 5.65 -7.76
CA PHE A 75 4.71 5.49 -6.81
C PHE A 75 5.05 4.52 -5.69
N ARG A 76 4.33 4.68 -4.58
CA ARG A 76 4.43 3.85 -3.39
C ARG A 76 3.04 3.49 -2.88
N LEU A 77 2.83 2.21 -2.63
CA LEU A 77 1.71 1.64 -1.90
C LEU A 77 2.19 1.26 -0.49
N VAL A 78 1.40 1.61 0.53
CA VAL A 78 1.59 1.14 1.92
C VAL A 78 0.39 0.26 2.29
N TYR A 79 0.66 -0.91 2.85
CA TYR A 79 -0.35 -1.86 3.29
C TYR A 79 0.05 -2.51 4.62
N ARG A 80 -0.89 -3.17 5.28
CA ARG A 80 -0.62 -4.07 6.41
C ARG A 80 -1.37 -5.39 6.27
N ILE A 81 -0.93 -6.39 7.02
CA ILE A 81 -1.57 -7.70 7.10
C ILE A 81 -2.29 -7.77 8.44
N LEU A 82 -3.58 -8.07 8.42
CA LEU A 82 -4.43 -8.23 9.58
C LEU A 82 -4.76 -9.72 9.77
N ASP A 83 -4.76 -10.17 11.02
CA ASP A 83 -5.34 -11.46 11.37
C ASP A 83 -6.86 -11.38 11.16
N ASP A 84 -7.43 -12.34 10.41
CA ASP A 84 -8.87 -12.41 10.15
C ASP A 84 -9.61 -13.38 11.10
N GLY A 85 -8.89 -13.97 12.06
CA GLY A 85 -9.41 -14.92 13.04
C GLY A 85 -9.61 -16.34 12.49
N ALA A 86 -9.38 -16.59 11.20
CA ALA A 86 -9.38 -17.93 10.66
C ALA A 86 -8.02 -18.61 10.85
N VAL A 87 -8.04 -19.94 11.08
CA VAL A 87 -6.85 -20.77 11.35
C VAL A 87 -5.73 -20.62 10.30
N ALA A 88 -6.04 -20.16 9.08
CA ALA A 88 -5.06 -19.89 8.03
C ALA A 88 -5.32 -18.56 7.28
N GLY A 89 -6.12 -17.65 7.83
CA GLY A 89 -6.58 -16.47 7.12
C GLY A 89 -5.90 -15.18 7.54
N VAL A 90 -5.53 -14.37 6.53
CA VAL A 90 -5.08 -13.00 6.74
C VAL A 90 -5.81 -12.06 5.77
N VAL A 91 -6.07 -10.84 6.20
CA VAL A 91 -6.64 -9.75 5.39
C VAL A 91 -5.54 -8.76 5.03
N VAL A 92 -5.50 -8.33 3.78
CA VAL A 92 -4.63 -7.24 3.35
C VAL A 92 -5.39 -5.94 3.44
N GLU A 93 -4.87 -4.97 4.19
CA GLU A 93 -5.46 -3.63 4.30
C GLU A 93 -4.58 -2.59 3.58
N GLY A 94 -5.15 -1.92 2.58
CA GLY A 94 -4.52 -0.74 1.97
C GLY A 94 -4.55 0.46 2.91
N VAL A 95 -3.39 1.01 3.23
CA VAL A 95 -3.21 2.08 4.24
C VAL A 95 -3.03 3.45 3.60
N SER A 96 -2.09 3.58 2.65
CA SER A 96 -1.93 4.80 1.83
C SER A 96 -1.36 4.50 0.45
N VAL A 97 -1.53 5.42 -0.51
CA VAL A 97 -0.91 5.30 -1.84
C VAL A 97 -0.59 6.67 -2.46
N GLY A 98 0.54 6.79 -3.16
CA GLY A 98 0.77 7.94 -4.03
C GLY A 98 2.18 8.08 -4.55
N ARG A 99 2.52 9.29 -5.01
CA ARG A 99 3.84 9.58 -5.58
C ARG A 99 4.95 9.31 -4.55
N ARG A 100 6.07 8.79 -5.03
CA ARG A 100 7.28 8.57 -4.24
C ARG A 100 8.05 9.89 -4.06
N HIS A 101 7.42 10.87 -3.42
CA HIS A 101 8.03 12.17 -3.13
C HIS A 101 8.22 12.31 -1.61
N GLY A 102 9.48 12.32 -1.17
CA GLY A 102 9.83 12.40 0.25
C GLY A 102 9.17 11.31 1.11
N LEU A 103 8.56 11.75 2.22
CA LEU A 103 7.86 10.92 3.19
C LEU A 103 6.34 10.91 3.03
N ASP A 104 5.79 11.52 1.97
CA ASP A 104 4.36 11.81 1.81
C ASP A 104 3.44 10.60 2.09
N ALA A 105 3.66 9.49 1.38
CA ALA A 105 2.84 8.29 1.56
C ALA A 105 2.95 7.71 2.99
N TYR A 106 4.09 7.88 3.67
CA TYR A 106 4.26 7.40 5.05
C TYR A 106 3.53 8.31 6.05
N LEU A 107 3.64 9.63 5.89
CA LEU A 107 2.92 10.58 6.74
C LEU A 107 1.41 10.43 6.60
N ARG A 108 0.92 10.20 5.38
CA ARG A 108 -0.48 9.86 5.14
C ARG A 108 -0.86 8.51 5.75
N ALA A 109 0.03 7.51 5.70
CA ALA A 109 -0.24 6.21 6.35
C ALA A 109 -0.47 6.36 7.85
N VAL A 110 0.41 7.11 8.53
CA VAL A 110 0.31 7.38 9.96
C VAL A 110 -0.96 8.16 10.32
N ALA A 111 -1.27 9.21 9.56
CA ALA A 111 -2.52 9.94 9.72
C ALA A 111 -3.77 9.06 9.49
N ASN A 112 -3.76 8.22 8.45
CA ASN A 112 -4.88 7.31 8.13
C ASN A 112 -5.08 6.23 9.20
N LEU A 113 -4.01 5.83 9.89
CA LEU A 113 -4.04 4.90 11.02
C LEU A 113 -4.39 5.59 12.35
N GLY A 114 -4.42 6.93 12.39
CA GLY A 114 -4.69 7.71 13.60
C GLY A 114 -3.54 7.68 14.63
N ARG A 115 -2.29 7.59 14.16
CA ARG A 115 -1.09 7.52 15.00
C ARG A 115 -0.18 8.73 14.80
#